data_AF-A0A9D8R8T3-F1
#
_entry.id   AF-A0A9D8R8T3-F1
#
_cell.length_a   1.000
_cell.length_b   1.000
_cell.length_c   1.000
_cell.angle_alpha   90.00
_cell.angle_beta   90.00
_cell.angle_gamma   90.00
#
_symmetry.space_group_name_H-M   'P 1'
#
loop_
_entity.id
_entity.type
_entity.pdbx_description
1 polymer ?
#
loop_
_entity_poly.entity_id
_entity_poly.type
_entity_poly.pdbx_seq_one_letter_code
_entity_poly.pdbx_strand_id
1 'polypeptide(L)'
;MVINIYSQYFAAKGCFSGVERRGARVLLVSDSEAGTITYTAAVSFFPYRDEEDFAVSYDAYFEKELYRAPGRRSKKREAELMKTLREEIDSLSAEQKAEVHWDKPLRDAQMG
;
A
#
# COMPACT_ATOMS: atom_id res chain seq x y z
N MET A 1 -3.76 5.20 -16.67
CA MET A 1 -2.75 6.12 -16.06
C MET A 1 -2.79 5.87 -14.58
N VAL A 2 -1.68 5.41 -14.03
CA VAL A 2 -1.57 5.02 -12.62
C VAL A 2 -1.08 6.22 -11.79
N ILE A 3 -1.77 6.52 -10.69
CA ILE A 3 -1.39 7.56 -9.74
C ILE A 3 -1.42 7.01 -8.31
N ASN A 4 -0.33 7.21 -7.58
CA ASN A 4 -0.28 6.97 -6.14
C ASN A 4 -0.96 8.14 -5.42
N ILE A 5 -2.19 7.92 -4.95
CA ILE A 5 -2.94 8.90 -4.17
C ILE A 5 -2.30 9.07 -2.80
N TYR A 6 -1.83 7.96 -2.23
CA TYR A 6 -1.12 7.91 -0.96
C TYR A 6 0.00 6.88 -1.04
N SER A 7 1.14 7.20 -0.44
CA SER A 7 2.26 6.28 -0.25
C SER A 7 2.94 6.60 1.08
N GLN A 8 3.16 5.59 1.92
CA GLN A 8 3.96 5.75 3.14
C GLN A 8 4.71 4.47 3.47
N TYR A 9 5.88 4.62 4.10
CA TYR A 9 6.71 3.52 4.56
C TYR A 9 6.57 3.36 6.06
N PHE A 10 6.43 2.11 6.51
CA PHE A 10 6.27 1.73 7.90
C PHE A 10 7.23 0.59 8.25
N ALA A 11 7.58 0.50 9.53
CA ALA A 11 8.15 -0.73 10.04
C ALA A 11 7.10 -1.84 9.93
N ALA A 12 7.56 -3.07 9.72
CA ALA A 12 6.69 -4.22 9.53
C ALA A 12 7.34 -5.48 10.10
N LYS A 13 6.58 -6.56 10.10
CA LYS A 13 7.04 -7.90 10.42
C LYS A 13 6.40 -8.89 9.47
N GLY A 14 7.21 -9.63 8.73
CA GLY A 14 6.76 -10.72 7.88
C GLY A 14 7.92 -11.60 7.45
N CYS A 15 7.63 -12.81 6.99
CA CYS A 15 8.64 -13.71 6.43
C CYS A 15 8.10 -14.31 5.13
N PHE A 16 8.80 -14.03 4.03
CA PHE A 16 8.41 -14.46 2.69
C PHE A 16 9.57 -15.21 2.07
N SER A 17 9.36 -16.46 1.65
CA SER A 17 10.40 -17.32 1.07
C SER A 17 11.65 -17.45 1.95
N GLY A 18 11.48 -17.46 3.28
CA GLY A 18 12.59 -17.56 4.24
C GLY A 18 13.33 -16.25 4.49
N VAL A 19 12.88 -15.13 3.92
CA VAL A 19 13.48 -13.80 4.11
C VAL A 19 12.60 -12.94 5.01
N GLU A 20 13.18 -12.45 6.11
CA GLU A 20 12.52 -11.48 6.98
C GLU A 20 12.30 -10.14 6.27
N ARG A 21 11.08 -9.64 6.36
CA ARG A 21 10.70 -8.32 5.89
C ARG A 21 10.33 -7.46 7.09
N ARG A 22 11.09 -6.38 7.24
CA ARG A 22 11.01 -5.46 8.39
C ARG A 22 10.47 -4.09 7.99
N GLY A 23 10.23 -3.88 6.70
CA GLY A 23 9.60 -2.68 6.17
C GLY A 23 8.37 -3.05 5.33
N ALA A 24 7.38 -2.16 5.33
CA ALA A 24 6.23 -2.20 4.44
C ALA A 24 6.02 -0.84 3.78
N ARG A 25 5.72 -0.85 2.49
CA ARG A 25 5.23 0.31 1.75
C ARG A 25 3.73 0.14 1.54
N VAL A 26 2.96 1.05 2.11
CA VAL A 26 1.50 1.08 1.98
C VAL A 26 1.12 2.10 0.91
N LEU A 27 0.18 1.72 0.05
CA LEU A 27 -0.24 2.48 -1.11
C LEU A 27 -1.76 2.51 -1.24
N LEU A 28 -2.28 3.67 -1.64
CA LEU A 28 -3.58 3.79 -2.29
C LEU A 28 -3.34 4.28 -3.70
N VAL A 29 -3.68 3.45 -4.68
CA VAL A 29 -3.43 3.69 -6.10
C VAL A 29 -4.76 3.93 -6.80
N SER A 30 -4.77 4.85 -7.76
CA SER A 30 -5.81 4.91 -8.78
C SER A 30 -5.24 4.60 -10.15
N ASP A 31 -5.97 3.81 -10.92
CA ASP A 31 -5.70 3.65 -12.35
C ASP A 31 -6.94 3.98 -13.16
N SER A 32 -6.74 4.74 -14.23
CA SER A 32 -7.77 5.04 -15.20
C SER A 32 -7.42 4.44 -16.55
N GLU A 33 -8.22 3.46 -16.97
CA GLU A 33 -8.10 2.77 -18.24
C GLU A 33 -9.47 2.71 -18.93
N ALA A 34 -9.50 3.05 -20.23
CA ALA A 34 -10.70 3.01 -21.06
C ALA A 34 -11.96 3.66 -20.44
N GLY A 35 -11.79 4.80 -19.74
CA GLY A 35 -12.89 5.52 -19.10
C GLY A 35 -13.44 4.88 -17.83
N THR A 36 -12.78 3.85 -17.31
CA THR A 36 -13.05 3.24 -16.01
C THR A 36 -11.97 3.68 -15.02
N ILE A 37 -12.39 4.02 -13.81
CA ILE A 37 -11.51 4.33 -12.69
C ILE A 37 -11.50 3.14 -11.73
N THR A 38 -10.31 2.68 -11.37
CA THR A 38 -10.07 1.64 -10.37
C THR A 38 -9.26 2.23 -9.22
N TYR A 39 -9.64 1.93 -7.98
CA TYR A 39 -8.88 2.25 -6.79
C TYR A 39 -8.43 0.96 -6.10
N THR A 40 -7.16 0.90 -5.74
CA THR A 40 -6.50 -0.29 -5.20
C THR A 40 -5.73 0.05 -3.93
N ALA A 41 -5.98 -0.69 -2.85
CA ALA A 41 -5.09 -0.72 -1.70
C ALA A 41 -3.96 -1.71 -1.98
N ALA A 42 -2.72 -1.33 -1.70
CA ALA A 42 -1.59 -2.22 -1.87
C ALA A 42 -0.57 -2.10 -0.75
N VAL A 43 0.09 -3.21 -0.44
CA VAL A 43 1.20 -3.29 0.51
C VAL A 43 2.35 -4.07 -0.12
N SER A 44 3.56 -3.53 0.01
CA SER A 44 4.79 -4.21 -0.41
C SER A 44 5.70 -4.38 0.80
N PHE A 45 6.03 -5.62 1.17
CA PHE A 45 7.00 -5.91 2.22
C PHE A 45 8.40 -6.05 1.64
N PHE A 46 9.39 -5.45 2.30
CA PHE A 46 10.79 -5.42 1.84
C PHE A 46 11.79 -5.69 2.99
N PRO A 47 13.01 -6.18 2.69
CA PRO A 47 14.03 -6.39 3.70
C PRO A 47 14.49 -4.98 4.10
N TYR A 48 14.21 -4.60 5.34
CA TYR A 48 14.62 -3.30 5.86
C TYR A 48 15.65 -3.54 6.95
N ARG A 49 16.91 -3.22 6.66
CA ARG A 49 18.03 -3.27 7.60
C ARG A 49 18.43 -1.86 8.00
N ASP A 50 18.41 -0.92 7.05
CA ASP A 50 18.73 0.49 7.27
C ASP A 50 18.00 1.43 6.27
N GLU A 51 18.19 2.73 6.43
CA GLU A 51 17.53 3.78 5.63
C GLU A 51 17.95 3.83 4.15
N GLU A 52 18.91 3.03 3.71
CA GLU A 52 19.30 2.93 2.29
C GLU A 52 18.45 1.89 1.54
N ASP A 53 17.77 0.98 2.25
CA ASP A 53 17.03 -0.16 1.67
C ASP A 53 15.68 0.19 1.01
N PHE A 54 15.24 1.46 1.06
CA PHE A 54 13.94 1.86 0.47
C PHE A 54 13.88 1.76 -1.07
N ALA A 55 14.99 1.42 -1.73
CA ALA A 55 15.08 1.31 -3.18
C ALA A 55 14.51 -0.02 -3.75
N VAL A 56 14.24 -1.03 -2.92
CA VAL A 56 13.83 -2.36 -3.40
C VAL A 56 12.31 -2.52 -3.33
N SER A 57 11.62 -2.04 -4.36
CA SER A 57 10.20 -2.29 -4.58
C SER A 57 9.96 -3.67 -5.19
N TYR A 58 8.86 -4.34 -4.81
CA TYR A 58 8.24 -5.53 -5.45
C TYR A 58 8.58 -6.93 -4.94
N ASP A 59 9.18 -7.10 -3.77
CA ASP A 59 9.51 -8.46 -3.35
C ASP A 59 8.27 -9.28 -2.91
N ALA A 60 7.52 -8.76 -1.93
CA ALA A 60 6.25 -9.36 -1.49
C ALA A 60 5.14 -8.32 -1.57
N TYR A 61 4.55 -8.19 -2.76
CA TYR A 61 3.51 -7.23 -3.10
C TYR A 61 2.12 -7.88 -3.09
N PHE A 62 1.19 -7.25 -2.39
CA PHE A 62 -0.20 -7.69 -2.26
C PHE A 62 -1.13 -6.50 -2.47
N GLU A 63 -2.24 -6.74 -3.13
CA GLU A 63 -3.18 -5.68 -3.46
C GLU A 63 -4.64 -6.17 -3.42
N LYS A 64 -5.54 -5.20 -3.26
CA LYS A 64 -6.99 -5.42 -3.26
C LYS A 64 -7.68 -4.26 -3.97
N GLU A 65 -8.51 -4.60 -4.96
CA GLU A 65 -9.42 -3.63 -5.58
C GLU A 65 -10.45 -3.19 -4.54
N LEU A 66 -10.50 -1.89 -4.27
CA LEU A 66 -11.48 -1.29 -3.34
C LEU A 66 -12.71 -0.76 -4.08
N TYR A 67 -12.52 -0.31 -5.31
CA TYR A 67 -13.58 0.31 -6.10
C TYR A 67 -13.26 0.28 -7.59
N ARG A 68 -14.27 0.03 -8.42
CA ARG A 68 -14.19 0.12 -9.87
C ARG A 68 -15.50 0.64 -10.45
N ALA A 69 -15.44 1.70 -11.25
CA ALA A 69 -16.61 2.21 -11.94
C ALA A 69 -16.24 3.04 -13.19
N PRO A 70 -17.18 3.23 -14.13
CA PRO A 70 -17.03 4.22 -15.18
C PRO A 70 -16.85 5.63 -14.58
N GLY A 71 -15.93 6.41 -15.14
CA GLY A 71 -15.74 7.81 -14.78
C GLY A 71 -14.29 8.21 -14.53
N ARG A 72 -14.11 9.20 -13.67
CA ARG A 72 -12.82 9.83 -13.36
C ARG A 72 -12.55 9.83 -11.86
N ARG A 73 -11.33 10.19 -11.47
CA ARG A 73 -10.95 10.38 -10.06
C ARG A 73 -11.89 11.34 -9.33
N SER A 74 -12.21 11.01 -8.10
CA SER A 74 -13.01 11.83 -7.18
C SER A 74 -12.27 11.99 -5.85
N LYS A 75 -11.94 13.23 -5.49
CA LYS A 75 -11.31 13.55 -4.20
C LYS A 75 -12.18 13.15 -3.00
N LYS A 76 -13.52 13.21 -3.16
CA LYS A 76 -14.46 12.71 -2.15
C LYS A 76 -14.29 11.20 -1.94
N ARG A 77 -14.21 10.44 -3.03
CA ARG A 77 -14.01 8.98 -2.97
C ARG A 77 -12.66 8.62 -2.36
N GLU A 78 -11.61 9.34 -2.74
CA GLU A 78 -10.26 9.17 -2.16
C GLU A 78 -10.28 9.33 -0.64
N ALA A 79 -10.95 10.36 -0.13
CA ALA A 79 -11.08 10.58 1.30
C ALA A 79 -11.89 9.49 2.02
N GLU A 80 -12.90 8.91 1.36
CA GLU A 80 -13.66 7.78 1.90
C GLU A 80 -12.79 6.52 1.96
N LEU A 81 -12.06 6.21 0.90
CA LEU A 81 -11.18 5.04 0.83
C LEU A 81 -9.99 5.15 1.79
N MET A 82 -9.45 6.35 2.02
CA MET A 82 -8.40 6.57 3.01
C MET A 82 -8.83 6.21 4.43
N LYS A 83 -10.12 6.32 4.77
CA LYS A 83 -10.62 5.95 6.11
C LYS A 83 -10.59 4.45 6.35
N THR A 84 -10.80 3.65 5.31
CA THR A 84 -10.80 2.19 5.40
C THR A 84 -9.45 1.58 5.00
N LEU A 85 -8.53 2.36 4.40
CA LEU A 85 -7.25 1.87 3.89
C LEU A 85 -6.47 1.06 4.94
N ARG A 86 -6.41 1.54 6.18
CA ARG A 86 -5.72 0.83 7.26
C ARG A 86 -6.29 -0.57 7.48
N GLU A 87 -7.61 -0.67 7.61
CA GLU A 87 -8.30 -1.95 7.85
C GLU A 87 -8.10 -2.93 6.68
N GLU A 88 -8.13 -2.42 5.44
CA GLU A 88 -7.90 -3.22 4.24
C GLU A 88 -6.45 -3.74 4.16
N ILE A 89 -5.48 -2.92 4.54
CA ILE A 89 -4.06 -3.29 4.58
C ILE A 89 -3.78 -4.26 5.73
N ASP A 90 -4.40 -4.08 6.90
CA ASP A 90 -4.29 -5.00 8.03
C ASP A 90 -4.87 -6.37 7.65
N SER A 91 -6.01 -6.41 6.96
CA SER A 91 -6.59 -7.65 6.41
C SER A 91 -5.64 -8.34 5.42
N LEU A 92 -5.12 -7.60 4.44
CA LEU A 92 -4.14 -8.12 3.46
C LEU A 92 -2.88 -8.66 4.14
N SER A 93 -2.37 -7.95 5.14
CA SER A 93 -1.16 -8.33 5.87
C SER A 93 -1.40 -9.61 6.69
N ALA A 94 -2.55 -9.70 7.37
CA ALA A 94 -2.92 -10.86 8.18
C ALA A 94 -3.05 -12.15 7.34
N GLU A 95 -3.62 -12.07 6.13
CA GLU A 95 -3.70 -13.20 5.18
C GLU A 95 -2.31 -13.77 4.86
N GLN A 96 -1.30 -12.91 4.85
CA GLN A 96 0.09 -13.26 4.57
C GLN A 96 0.91 -13.55 5.84
N LYS A 97 0.27 -13.60 7.01
CA LYS A 97 0.94 -13.72 8.33
C LYS A 97 2.00 -12.64 8.55
N ALA A 98 1.72 -11.43 8.05
CA ALA A 98 2.55 -10.25 8.20
C ALA A 98 1.78 -9.15 8.95
N GLU A 99 2.52 -8.15 9.44
CA GLU A 99 2.00 -7.05 10.24
C GLU A 99 2.68 -5.74 9.85
N VAL A 100 1.89 -4.67 9.77
CA VAL A 100 2.38 -3.29 9.56
C VAL A 100 2.29 -2.54 10.88
N HIS A 101 3.38 -1.94 11.33
CA HIS A 101 3.42 -1.13 12.54
C HIS A 101 3.13 0.34 12.21
N TRP A 102 1.84 0.69 12.24
CA TRP A 102 1.35 2.03 11.89
C TRP A 102 1.88 3.17 12.79
N ASP A 103 2.32 2.85 14.00
CA ASP A 103 2.94 3.76 14.97
C ASP A 103 4.42 4.03 14.67
N LYS A 104 5.03 3.30 13.72
CA LYS A 104 6.45 3.39 13.36
C LYS A 104 6.64 3.75 11.88
N PRO A 105 6.28 4.97 11.47
CA PRO A 105 6.57 5.42 10.12
C PRO A 105 8.08 5.50 9.91
N LEU A 106 8.55 4.96 8.79
CA LEU A 106 9.96 5.06 8.38
C LEU A 106 10.21 6.30 7.52
N ARG A 107 9.16 6.82 6.88
CA ARG A 107 9.17 8.05 6.09
C ARG A 107 7.82 8.76 6.19
N ASP A 108 7.83 10.05 5.86
CA ASP A 108 6.62 10.85 5.74
C ASP A 108 5.69 10.31 4.65
N ALA A 109 4.40 10.54 4.85
CA ALA A 109 3.38 10.26 3.85
C ALA A 109 3.55 11.15 2.62
N GLN A 110 3.39 10.56 1.44
CA GLN A 110 3.34 11.26 0.17
C GLN A 110 1.92 11.18 -0.40
N MET A 111 1.39 12.31 -0.86
CA MET A 111 0.03 12.44 -1.41
C MET A 111 0.05 12.89 -2.89
N GLY A 112 -0.88 12.40 -3.71
CA GLY A 112 -0.99 12.70 -5.16
C GLY A 112 -2.41 12.78 -5.76
#